data_AF-A0AAE8VX98-F1
#
_entry.id   AF-A0AAE8VX98-F1
#
_cell.length_a   1.000
_cell.length_b   1.000
_cell.length_c   1.000
_cell.angle_alpha   90.00
_cell.angle_beta   90.00
_cell.angle_gamma   90.00
#
_symmetry.space_group_name_H-M   'P 1'
#
loop_
_entity.id
_entity.type
_entity.pdbx_description
1 polymer ?
#
loop_
_entity_poly.entity_id
_entity_poly.type
_entity_poly.pdbx_seq_one_letter_code
_entity_poly.pdbx_strand_id
1 'polypeptide(L)'
;MSAVTPTVKNVSLVSMPWNSVTRPSIQVGILRSLAESEGWRVDSRFAYLDFYGLAQRMLGFSEEKWADAYELVSEKLYHLSVGDWIFSCRRGDAERREAYFAQLRARRVDDAAIELVDALRAVADRHVEETAAALMESAPAVVGFTSMFSQNGPSLAVAERLRALGYTGVIVL
;
A
#
# COMPACT_ATOMS: atom_id res chain seq x y z
N MET A 1 8.67 -29.99 3.52
CA MET A 1 7.28 -29.54 3.74
C MET A 1 6.65 -29.37 2.37
N SER A 2 5.67 -30.21 2.03
CA SER A 2 4.98 -30.09 0.73
C SER A 2 4.11 -28.82 0.79
N ALA A 3 4.37 -27.86 -0.09
CA ALA A 3 3.55 -26.66 -0.19
C ALA A 3 2.12 -27.10 -0.54
N VAL A 4 1.14 -26.70 0.27
CA VAL A 4 -0.27 -26.94 -0.02
C VAL A 4 -0.59 -26.23 -1.32
N THR A 5 -0.69 -26.98 -2.42
CA THR A 5 -1.15 -26.42 -3.69
C THR A 5 -2.59 -25.98 -3.49
N PRO A 6 -2.92 -24.69 -3.69
CA PRO A 6 -4.29 -24.23 -3.51
C PRO A 6 -5.21 -25.00 -4.48
N THR A 7 -6.32 -25.50 -3.94
CA THR A 7 -7.33 -26.27 -4.68
C THR A 7 -8.01 -25.44 -5.77
N VAL A 8 -7.94 -24.10 -5.68
CA VAL A 8 -8.37 -23.12 -6.68
C VAL A 8 -7.15 -22.29 -7.11
N LYS A 9 -6.82 -22.30 -8.40
CA LYS A 9 -5.76 -21.45 -8.98
C LYS A 9 -6.26 -20.02 -9.22
N ASN A 10 -6.50 -19.25 -8.16
CA ASN A 10 -6.77 -17.82 -8.26
C ASN A 10 -5.82 -17.01 -7.37
N VAL A 11 -5.39 -15.86 -7.88
CA VAL A 11 -4.45 -14.97 -7.19
C VAL A 11 -4.87 -13.52 -7.39
N SER A 12 -4.80 -12.73 -6.31
CA SER A 12 -4.84 -11.28 -6.40
C SER A 12 -3.42 -10.73 -6.32
N LEU A 13 -2.95 -10.07 -7.39
CA LEU A 13 -1.68 -9.37 -7.43
C LEU A 13 -1.91 -7.90 -7.10
N VAL A 14 -1.37 -7.44 -5.98
CA VAL A 14 -1.71 -6.14 -5.39
C VAL A 14 -0.49 -5.21 -5.41
N SER A 15 -0.58 -4.15 -6.21
CA SER A 15 0.40 -3.07 -6.21
C SER A 15 -0.04 -2.00 -5.21
N MET A 16 0.57 -2.00 -4.02
CA MET A 16 0.29 -1.02 -2.97
C MET A 16 0.86 0.37 -3.31
N PRO A 17 0.40 1.46 -2.66
CA PRO A 17 1.16 2.71 -2.62
C PRO A 17 2.63 2.43 -2.27
N TRP A 18 3.62 3.07 -2.87
CA TRP A 18 3.57 4.42 -3.45
C TRP A 18 4.01 4.46 -4.92
N ASN A 19 3.54 3.51 -5.74
CA ASN A 19 3.93 3.45 -7.15
C ASN A 19 3.47 4.69 -7.95
N SER A 20 4.18 5.01 -9.04
CA SER A 20 3.87 6.14 -9.91
C SER A 20 2.47 6.02 -10.53
N VAL A 21 1.66 7.08 -10.41
CA VAL A 21 0.29 7.13 -10.99
C VAL A 21 0.23 7.31 -12.50
N THR A 22 1.32 7.77 -13.10
CA THR A 22 1.41 8.00 -14.56
C THR A 22 2.01 6.81 -15.31
N ARG A 23 2.43 5.75 -14.61
CA ARG A 23 3.12 4.60 -15.20
C ARG A 23 2.52 3.30 -14.65
N PRO A 24 1.98 2.41 -15.50
CA PRO A 24 1.47 1.12 -15.02
C PRO A 24 2.60 0.24 -14.48
N SER A 25 2.30 -0.64 -13.52
CA SER A 25 3.27 -1.63 -13.03
C SER A 25 3.55 -2.69 -14.09
N ILE A 26 4.75 -2.62 -14.68
CA ILE A 26 5.27 -3.65 -15.59
C ILE A 26 5.39 -4.98 -14.85
N GLN A 27 5.77 -4.96 -13.56
CA GLN A 27 5.97 -6.17 -12.76
C GLN A 27 4.65 -6.97 -12.61
N VAL A 28 3.55 -6.28 -12.28
CA VAL A 28 2.23 -6.91 -12.20
C VAL A 28 1.78 -7.41 -13.58
N GLY A 29 2.02 -6.64 -14.65
CA GLY A 29 1.66 -7.04 -16.01
C GLY A 29 2.38 -8.31 -16.50
N ILE A 30 3.68 -8.43 -16.19
CA ILE A 30 4.48 -9.62 -16.52
C ILE A 30 3.99 -10.83 -15.70
N LEU A 31 3.87 -10.67 -14.38
CA LEU A 31 3.48 -11.77 -13.50
C LEU A 31 2.07 -12.27 -13.80
N ARG A 32 1.14 -11.36 -14.13
CA ARG A 32 -0.20 -11.70 -14.62
C ARG A 32 -0.11 -12.59 -15.85
N SER A 33 0.57 -12.13 -16.90
CA SER A 33 0.66 -12.86 -18.18
C SER A 33 1.24 -14.26 -17.98
N LEU A 34 2.29 -14.37 -17.16
CA LEU A 34 2.92 -15.66 -16.85
C LEU A 34 1.96 -16.58 -16.07
N ALA A 35 1.33 -16.09 -15.00
CA ALA A 35 0.42 -16.89 -14.19
C ALA A 35 -0.81 -17.35 -14.99
N GLU A 36 -1.39 -16.49 -15.82
CA GLU A 36 -2.50 -16.83 -16.71
C GLU A 36 -2.10 -17.94 -17.71
N SER A 37 -0.86 -17.90 -18.24
CA SER A 37 -0.34 -18.96 -19.12
C SER A 37 -0.18 -20.32 -18.41
N GLU A 38 -0.01 -20.31 -17.09
CA GLU A 38 0.05 -21.49 -16.21
C GLU A 38 -1.33 -21.92 -15.64
N GLY A 39 -2.40 -21.34 -16.20
CA GLY A 39 -3.79 -21.65 -15.87
C GLY A 39 -4.31 -21.03 -14.57
N TRP A 40 -3.67 -19.96 -14.08
CA TRP A 40 -4.20 -19.18 -12.96
C TRP A 40 -5.22 -18.14 -13.42
N ARG A 41 -6.23 -17.90 -12.60
CA ARG A 41 -7.08 -16.70 -12.70
C ARG A 41 -6.43 -15.58 -11.91
N VAL A 42 -6.04 -14.50 -12.58
CA VAL A 42 -5.34 -13.38 -11.95
C VAL A 42 -6.25 -12.18 -11.84
N ASP A 43 -6.36 -11.64 -10.64
CA ASP A 43 -6.96 -10.34 -10.34
C ASP A 43 -5.85 -9.33 -10.07
N SER A 44 -5.62 -8.38 -10.99
CA SER A 44 -4.59 -7.35 -10.83
C SER A 44 -5.19 -6.10 -10.18
N ARG A 45 -4.71 -5.77 -8.98
CA ARG A 45 -5.18 -4.62 -8.19
C ARG A 45 -4.11 -3.56 -8.09
N PHE A 46 -4.39 -2.40 -8.67
CA PHE A 46 -3.53 -1.22 -8.59
C PHE A 46 -3.94 -0.35 -7.41
N ALA A 47 -3.80 -0.90 -6.18
CA ALA A 47 -4.24 -0.26 -4.94
C ALA A 47 -3.62 1.14 -4.72
N TYR A 48 -2.46 1.43 -5.31
CA TYR A 48 -1.91 2.78 -5.32
C TYR A 48 -2.80 3.82 -6.02
N LEU A 49 -3.56 3.45 -7.06
CA LEU A 49 -4.52 4.34 -7.72
C LEU A 49 -5.76 4.57 -6.85
N ASP A 50 -6.22 3.52 -6.16
CA ASP A 50 -7.34 3.63 -5.20
C ASP A 50 -6.95 4.56 -4.05
N PHE A 51 -5.76 4.40 -3.49
CA PHE A 51 -5.21 5.29 -2.48
C PHE A 51 -5.08 6.72 -3.01
N TYR A 52 -4.55 6.92 -4.22
CA TYR A 52 -4.39 8.24 -4.81
C TYR A 52 -5.73 8.97 -4.93
N GLY A 53 -6.76 8.31 -5.47
CA GLY A 53 -8.09 8.88 -5.58
C GLY A 53 -8.76 9.11 -4.22
N LEU A 54 -8.55 8.21 -3.26
CA LEU A 54 -9.07 8.36 -1.89
C LEU A 54 -8.44 9.55 -1.17
N ALA A 55 -7.11 9.66 -1.21
CA ALA A 55 -6.34 10.72 -0.59
C ALA A 55 -6.74 12.10 -1.14
N GLN A 56 -6.81 12.24 -2.46
CA GLN A 56 -7.23 13.48 -3.10
C GLN A 56 -8.58 13.97 -2.58
N ARG A 57 -9.57 13.07 -2.52
CA ARG A 57 -10.92 13.38 -2.02
C ARG A 57 -10.92 13.71 -0.53
N MET A 58 -10.23 12.93 0.29
CA MET A 58 -10.23 13.10 1.75
C MET A 58 -9.50 14.38 2.19
N LEU A 59 -8.41 14.74 1.50
CA LEU A 59 -7.63 15.93 1.82
C LEU A 59 -8.19 17.19 1.12
N GLY A 60 -9.12 17.04 0.18
CA GLY A 60 -9.74 18.16 -0.54
C GLY A 60 -8.75 18.95 -1.40
N PHE A 61 -7.70 18.28 -1.91
CA PHE A 61 -6.67 18.94 -2.73
C PHE A 61 -7.10 19.06 -4.19
N SER A 62 -6.66 20.14 -4.84
CA SER A 62 -6.70 20.21 -6.31
C SER A 62 -5.84 19.12 -6.92
N GLU A 63 -6.08 18.78 -8.18
CA GLU A 63 -5.31 17.77 -8.90
C GLU A 63 -3.81 18.08 -8.92
N GLU A 64 -3.43 19.32 -9.26
CA GLU A 64 -2.04 19.78 -9.29
C GLU A 64 -1.38 19.66 -7.91
N LYS A 65 -2.03 20.19 -6.86
CA LYS A 65 -1.49 20.13 -5.49
C LYS A 65 -1.32 18.68 -5.04
N TRP A 66 -2.25 17.81 -5.38
CA TRP A 66 -2.17 16.41 -4.99
C TRP A 66 -1.10 15.64 -5.76
N ALA A 67 -0.91 15.92 -7.05
CA ALA A 67 0.18 15.34 -7.83
C ALA A 67 1.54 15.66 -7.20
N ASP A 68 1.78 16.92 -6.84
CA ASP A 68 3.02 17.35 -6.17
C ASP A 68 3.21 16.70 -4.79
N ALA A 69 2.13 16.64 -4.00
CA ALA A 69 2.13 16.04 -2.66
C ALA A 69 2.40 14.53 -2.73
N TYR A 70 1.83 13.83 -3.70
CA TYR A 70 2.07 12.41 -3.91
C TYR A 70 3.51 12.16 -4.35
N GLU A 71 4.04 12.92 -5.31
CA GLU A 71 5.44 12.82 -5.77
C GLU A 71 6.43 13.09 -4.62
N LEU A 72 6.12 14.06 -3.76
CA LEU A 72 6.93 14.34 -2.57
C LEU A 72 7.10 13.09 -1.69
N VAL A 73 6.02 12.36 -1.42
CA VAL A 73 6.07 11.14 -0.61
C VAL A 73 6.70 9.97 -1.38
N SER A 74 6.27 9.74 -2.63
CA SER A 74 6.65 8.55 -3.40
C SER A 74 8.09 8.60 -3.90
N GLU A 75 8.58 9.77 -4.33
CA GLU A 75 9.88 9.89 -5.02
C GLU A 75 10.91 10.70 -4.23
N LYS A 76 10.50 11.71 -3.45
CA LYS A 76 11.45 12.61 -2.77
C LYS A 76 11.77 12.17 -1.34
N LEU A 77 10.80 11.56 -0.64
CA LEU A 77 10.94 11.19 0.78
C LEU A 77 11.05 9.68 1.04
N TYR A 78 11.09 8.83 0.01
CA TYR A 78 11.16 7.35 0.19
C TYR A 78 12.39 6.90 1.01
N HIS A 79 13.52 7.59 0.87
CA HIS A 79 14.77 7.28 1.56
C HIS A 79 14.72 7.54 3.08
N LEU A 80 13.68 8.25 3.55
CA LEU A 80 13.38 8.46 4.96
C LEU A 80 12.29 7.52 5.47
N SER A 81 11.87 6.53 4.65
CA SER A 81 10.79 5.59 4.95
C SER A 81 9.43 6.26 5.22
N VAL A 82 9.20 7.47 4.69
CA VAL A 82 7.95 8.21 4.91
C VAL A 82 6.74 7.42 4.43
N GLY A 83 6.84 6.81 3.25
CA GLY A 83 5.74 6.03 2.70
C GLY A 83 5.40 4.78 3.53
N ASP A 84 6.40 4.09 4.09
CA ASP A 84 6.15 2.97 5.02
C ASP A 84 5.59 3.48 6.36
N TRP A 85 6.13 4.60 6.86
CA TRP A 85 5.73 5.20 8.13
C TRP A 85 4.24 5.55 8.16
N ILE A 86 3.70 6.10 7.06
CA ILE A 86 2.29 6.47 6.92
C ILE A 86 1.35 5.28 7.21
N PHE A 87 1.78 4.04 6.90
CA PHE A 87 1.02 2.81 7.15
C PHE A 87 1.40 2.10 8.45
N SER A 88 2.39 2.61 9.18
CA SER A 88 2.92 2.00 10.40
C SER A 88 2.24 2.54 11.67
N CYS A 89 2.43 1.83 12.79
CA CYS A 89 1.98 2.28 14.12
C CYS A 89 0.50 2.70 14.17
N ARG A 90 -0.37 1.99 13.43
CA ARG A 90 -1.81 2.30 13.28
C ARG A 90 -2.57 2.34 14.61
N ARG A 91 -2.05 1.66 15.65
CA ARG A 91 -2.55 1.70 17.02
C ARG A 91 -1.72 2.68 17.86
N GLY A 92 -2.04 3.97 17.71
CA GLY A 92 -1.74 5.06 18.63
C GLY A 92 -0.47 4.94 19.49
N ASP A 93 0.70 5.17 18.89
CA ASP A 93 1.94 5.40 19.62
C ASP A 93 2.41 6.84 19.39
N ALA A 94 1.91 7.74 20.22
CA ALA A 94 2.19 9.18 20.13
C ALA A 94 3.69 9.47 20.32
N GLU A 95 4.37 8.71 21.16
CA GLU A 95 5.80 8.89 21.44
C GLU A 95 6.63 8.54 20.20
N ARG A 96 6.38 7.39 19.57
CA ARG A 96 7.05 7.03 18.30
C ARG A 96 6.75 8.03 17.19
N ARG A 97 5.52 8.57 17.16
CA ARG A 97 5.14 9.59 16.19
C ARG A 97 5.94 10.87 16.34
N GLU A 98 6.01 11.41 17.55
CA GLU A 98 6.82 12.60 17.81
C GLU A 98 8.31 12.33 17.57
N ALA A 99 8.81 11.15 17.94
CA ALA A 99 10.19 10.76 17.68
C ALA A 99 10.51 10.71 16.18
N TYR A 100 9.62 10.15 15.36
CA TYR A 100 9.82 10.12 13.91
C TYR A 100 9.75 11.52 13.29
N PHE A 101 8.81 12.37 13.73
CA PHE A 101 8.72 13.75 13.24
C PHE A 101 9.95 14.59 13.65
N ALA A 102 10.51 14.36 14.84
CA ALA A 102 11.78 14.96 15.24
C ALA A 102 12.93 14.54 14.30
N GLN A 103 12.96 13.27 13.87
CA GLN A 103 13.95 12.81 12.88
C GLN A 103 13.77 13.47 11.52
N LEU A 104 12.53 13.64 11.04
CA LEU A 104 12.25 14.35 9.79
C LEU A 104 12.73 15.80 9.84
N ARG A 105 12.45 16.52 10.94
CA ARG A 105 12.95 17.88 11.15
C ARG A 105 14.48 17.95 11.19
N ALA A 106 15.13 17.00 11.86
CA ALA A 106 16.60 16.90 11.88
C ALA A 106 17.19 16.68 10.47
N ARG A 107 16.42 16.09 9.56
CA ARG A 107 16.75 15.91 8.14
C ARG A 107 16.30 17.08 7.25
N ARG A 108 15.85 18.19 7.84
CA ARG A 108 15.39 19.41 7.16
C ARG A 108 14.15 19.21 6.29
N VAL A 109 13.30 18.24 6.63
CA VAL A 109 11.94 18.17 6.10
C VAL A 109 11.12 19.30 6.74
N ASP A 110 10.46 20.11 5.94
CA ASP A 110 9.65 21.22 6.43
C ASP A 110 8.37 20.76 7.14
N ASP A 111 7.79 21.64 7.96
CA ASP A 111 6.61 21.30 8.76
C ASP A 111 5.37 21.03 7.88
N ALA A 112 5.25 21.65 6.70
CA ALA A 112 4.12 21.41 5.80
C ALA A 112 4.14 19.98 5.22
N ALA A 113 5.33 19.46 4.90
CA ALA A 113 5.52 18.07 4.51
C ALA A 113 5.21 17.12 5.67
N ILE A 114 5.61 17.47 6.91
CA ILE A 114 5.29 16.67 8.09
C ILE A 114 3.77 16.64 8.35
N GLU A 115 3.09 17.78 8.23
CA GLU A 115 1.62 17.88 8.34
C GLU A 115 0.92 17.02 7.27
N LEU A 116 1.42 17.03 6.03
CA LEU A 116 0.93 16.14 4.98
C LEU A 116 1.09 14.66 5.35
N VAL A 117 2.29 14.27 5.80
CA VAL A 117 2.58 12.89 6.23
C VAL A 117 1.63 12.45 7.33
N ASP A 118 1.35 13.33 8.28
CA ASP A 118 0.42 13.04 9.37
C ASP A 118 -1.03 12.90 8.89
N ALA A 119 -1.49 13.82 8.03
CA ALA A 119 -2.83 13.79 7.46
C ALA A 119 -3.08 12.51 6.63
N LEU A 120 -2.06 12.04 5.91
CA LEU A 120 -2.12 10.82 5.11
C LEU A 120 -2.32 9.55 5.94
N ARG A 121 -2.05 9.56 7.25
CA ARG A 121 -2.26 8.39 8.12
C ARG A 121 -3.74 8.00 8.21
N ALA A 122 -4.64 8.98 8.31
CA ALA A 122 -6.08 8.70 8.32
C ALA A 122 -6.57 8.14 6.96
N VAL A 123 -5.96 8.58 5.86
CA VAL A 123 -6.22 8.02 4.53
C VAL A 123 -5.71 6.59 4.44
N ALA A 124 -4.51 6.33 4.94
CA ALA A 124 -3.90 5.00 4.97
C ALA A 124 -4.75 4.02 5.78
N ASP A 125 -5.25 4.43 6.94
CA ASP A 125 -6.16 3.60 7.74
C ASP A 125 -7.40 3.20 6.96
N ARG A 126 -8.05 4.15 6.30
CA ARG A 126 -9.23 3.87 5.48
C ARG A 126 -8.90 3.00 4.26
N HIS A 127 -7.81 3.28 3.57
CA HIS A 127 -7.37 2.50 2.42
C HIS A 127 -7.08 1.04 2.79
N VAL A 128 -6.48 0.78 3.96
CA VAL A 128 -6.23 -0.57 4.45
C VAL A 128 -7.55 -1.33 4.68
N GLU A 129 -8.53 -0.69 5.29
CA GLU A 129 -9.85 -1.29 5.51
C GLU A 129 -10.55 -1.61 4.18
N GLU A 130 -10.61 -0.65 3.26
CA GLU A 130 -11.25 -0.81 1.94
C GLU A 130 -10.54 -1.89 1.10
N THR A 131 -9.20 -1.89 1.09
CA THR A 131 -8.41 -2.88 0.34
C THR A 131 -8.58 -4.28 0.91
N ALA A 132 -8.51 -4.44 2.23
CA ALA A 132 -8.68 -5.75 2.88
C ALA A 132 -10.11 -6.29 2.70
N ALA A 133 -11.13 -5.44 2.79
CA ALA A 133 -12.52 -5.82 2.55
C ALA A 133 -12.73 -6.33 1.12
N ALA A 134 -12.20 -5.61 0.13
CA ALA A 134 -12.34 -5.99 -1.27
C ALA A 134 -11.60 -7.30 -1.63
N LEU A 135 -10.49 -7.61 -0.94
CA LEU A 135 -9.77 -8.88 -1.05
C LEU A 135 -10.50 -10.03 -0.34
N MET A 136 -11.18 -9.76 0.79
CA MET A 136 -12.04 -10.76 1.44
C MET A 136 -13.23 -11.13 0.56
N GLU A 137 -13.82 -10.14 -0.14
CA GLU A 137 -14.94 -10.34 -1.06
C GLU A 137 -14.55 -11.17 -2.28
N SER A 138 -13.38 -10.92 -2.87
CA SER A 138 -12.89 -11.70 -4.03
C SER A 138 -12.36 -13.08 -3.65
N ALA A 139 -12.13 -13.34 -2.36
CA ALA A 139 -11.69 -14.61 -1.79
C ALA A 139 -10.60 -15.35 -2.61
N PRO A 140 -9.46 -14.69 -2.90
CA PRO A 140 -8.38 -15.33 -3.65
C PRO A 140 -7.71 -16.41 -2.78
N ALA A 141 -7.22 -17.48 -3.39
CA ALA A 141 -6.43 -18.48 -2.69
C ALA A 141 -5.02 -17.96 -2.31
N VAL A 142 -4.50 -17.02 -3.12
CA VAL A 142 -3.22 -16.34 -2.91
C VAL A 142 -3.39 -14.83 -3.05
N VAL A 143 -2.84 -14.06 -2.12
CA VAL A 143 -2.60 -12.62 -2.29
C VAL A 143 -1.10 -12.39 -2.43
N GLY A 144 -0.68 -11.85 -3.56
CA GLY A 144 0.71 -11.46 -3.80
C GLY A 144 0.84 -9.96 -3.82
N PHE A 145 1.62 -9.40 -2.90
CA PHE A 145 1.90 -7.97 -2.86
C PHE A 145 3.17 -7.64 -3.66
N THR A 146 3.24 -6.43 -4.21
CA THR A 146 4.51 -5.86 -4.65
C THR A 146 5.30 -5.32 -3.46
N SER A 147 6.63 -5.38 -3.52
CA SER A 147 7.55 -4.93 -2.45
C SER A 147 8.65 -4.00 -2.96
N MET A 148 8.31 -3.04 -3.83
CA MET A 148 9.21 -1.92 -4.18
C MET A 148 9.33 -0.90 -3.02
N PHE A 149 10.14 0.15 -3.22
CA PHE A 149 10.34 1.22 -2.23
C PHE A 149 9.03 1.73 -1.64
N SER A 150 9.01 1.89 -0.31
CA SER A 150 7.85 2.35 0.47
C SER A 150 6.59 1.47 0.40
N GLN A 151 6.65 0.26 -0.18
CA GLN A 151 5.48 -0.62 -0.28
C GLN A 151 5.37 -1.64 0.86
N ASN A 152 6.39 -1.80 1.71
CA ASN A 152 6.39 -2.82 2.75
C ASN A 152 5.39 -2.49 3.86
N GLY A 153 5.37 -1.25 4.33
CA GLY A 153 4.40 -0.74 5.30
C GLY A 153 2.95 -0.97 4.87
N PRO A 154 2.51 -0.49 3.69
CA PRO A 154 1.14 -0.70 3.23
C PRO A 154 0.81 -2.19 3.00
N SER A 155 1.73 -2.97 2.42
CA SER A 155 1.51 -4.41 2.21
C SER A 155 1.33 -5.17 3.53
N LEU A 156 2.17 -4.89 4.53
CA LEU A 156 2.03 -5.47 5.87
C LEU A 156 0.74 -5.03 6.55
N ALA A 157 0.36 -3.75 6.44
CA ALA A 157 -0.87 -3.25 7.05
C ALA A 157 -2.13 -3.94 6.50
N VAL A 158 -2.18 -4.16 5.18
CA VAL A 158 -3.28 -4.94 4.56
C VAL A 158 -3.21 -6.41 4.95
N ALA A 159 -2.01 -7.03 4.93
CA ALA A 159 -1.84 -8.43 5.31
C ALA A 159 -2.27 -8.70 6.77
N GLU A 160 -1.88 -7.83 7.71
CA GLU A 160 -2.32 -7.87 9.10
C GLU A 160 -3.85 -7.73 9.20
N ARG A 161 -4.43 -6.81 8.43
CA ARG A 161 -5.87 -6.59 8.43
C ARG A 161 -6.65 -7.79 7.88
N LEU A 162 -6.16 -8.40 6.80
CA LEU A 162 -6.70 -9.64 6.24
C LEU A 162 -6.72 -10.76 7.28
N ARG A 163 -5.61 -10.95 8.01
CA ARG A 163 -5.56 -11.95 9.09
C ARG A 163 -6.56 -11.64 10.21
N ALA A 164 -6.71 -10.37 10.59
CA ALA A 164 -7.71 -9.96 11.58
C ALA A 164 -9.16 -10.17 11.11
N LEU A 165 -9.42 -10.17 9.79
CA LEU A 165 -10.72 -10.49 9.19
C LEU A 165 -10.94 -12.00 8.99
N GLY A 166 -9.97 -12.85 9.35
CA GLY A 166 -10.07 -14.29 9.23
C GLY A 166 -9.64 -14.85 7.88
N TYR A 167 -8.90 -14.09 7.06
CA TYR A 167 -8.32 -14.62 5.82
C TYR A 167 -7.32 -15.75 6.13
N THR A 168 -7.56 -16.95 5.58
CA THR A 168 -6.72 -18.14 5.81
C THR A 168 -5.84 -18.50 4.61
N GLY A 169 -6.01 -17.82 3.47
CA GLY A 169 -5.21 -18.07 2.27
C GLY A 169 -3.73 -17.70 2.42
N VAL A 170 -2.99 -17.96 1.34
CA VAL A 170 -1.55 -17.68 1.26
C VAL A 170 -1.34 -16.19 0.99
N ILE A 171 -0.44 -15.58 1.75
CA ILE A 171 0.01 -14.20 1.51
C ILE A 171 1.49 -14.26 1.15
N VAL A 172 1.86 -13.61 0.05
CA VAL A 172 3.24 -13.43 -0.41
C VAL A 172 3.54 -11.92 -0.42
N LEU A 173 4.67 -11.54 0.16
CA LEU A 173 5.20 -10.17 0.22
C LEU A 173 6.45 -10.07 -0.66
#